data_AF-A0A834LMW2-F1
#
_entry.id   AF-A0A834LMW2-F1
#
_cell.length_a   1.000
_cell.length_b   1.000
_cell.length_c   1.000
_cell.angle_alpha   90.00
_cell.angle_beta   90.00
_cell.angle_gamma   90.00
#
_symmetry.space_group_name_H-M   'P 1'
#
loop_
_entity.id
_entity.type
_entity.pdbx_description
1 polymer ?
#
loop_
_entity_poly.entity_id
_entity_poly.type
_entity_poly.pdbx_seq_one_letter_code
_entity_poly.pdbx_strand_id
1 'polypeptide(L)'
;MEEVQNASGLAGVFLGDPQVIYPEHYTFPSMVLPNNSWTSVREYATGVNNTMIKSKRFTVTSLGTKPTPQVADFSSRGLDPINPSILKPDILAPGVDILAAVPPKTVSVATCNYKLVTDYALDSGISMAAPHVAGVAALLKAVHQDWSPAAIRSAIMTSVEIVDNMGTTFKDQGAGLPATPLDFGAGHINPNKAMDPGLIYDLGIQDYIEFLCSLGYSKKQMSPVLRRTQWSCSQNRTNLNYPSFIAIFPKGARSKNFSRVVTNLWTAMVNMIMLERLY
;
A
#
# COMPACT_ATOMS: atom_id res chain seq x y z
N MET A 1 -5.33 26.74 3.60
CA MET A 1 -4.23 27.07 4.52
C MET A 1 -3.49 28.31 4.04
N GLU A 2 -3.04 28.32 2.79
CA GLU A 2 -2.35 29.44 2.13
C GLU A 2 -3.05 30.81 2.30
N GLU A 3 -4.36 30.90 2.04
CA GLU A 3 -5.11 32.17 2.19
C GLU A 3 -5.04 32.77 3.61
N VAL A 4 -5.05 31.92 4.64
CA VAL A 4 -4.93 32.38 6.04
C VAL A 4 -3.52 32.92 6.29
N GLN A 5 -2.51 32.29 5.69
CA GLN A 5 -1.12 32.74 5.77
C GLN A 5 -0.92 34.07 5.01
N ASN A 6 -1.50 34.21 3.81
CA ASN A 6 -1.46 35.45 3.02
C ASN A 6 -2.15 36.62 3.74
N ALA A 7 -3.21 36.33 4.50
CA ALA A 7 -3.88 37.30 5.38
C ALA A 7 -3.10 37.63 6.67
N SER A 8 -1.83 37.20 6.78
CA SER A 8 -0.99 37.37 7.98
C SER A 8 -1.56 36.72 9.25
N GLY A 9 -2.34 35.64 9.09
CA GLY A 9 -2.85 34.86 10.21
C GLY A 9 -1.72 34.17 10.98
N LEU A 10 -1.70 34.34 12.30
CA LEU A 10 -0.68 33.73 13.17
C LEU A 10 -0.81 32.21 13.31
N ALA A 11 -2.03 31.69 13.17
CA ALA A 11 -2.35 30.27 13.18
C ALA A 11 -3.72 30.04 12.54
N GLY A 12 -4.01 28.81 12.12
CA GLY A 12 -5.30 28.45 11.53
C GLY A 12 -5.91 27.20 12.16
N VAL A 13 -7.23 27.24 12.42
CA VAL A 13 -8.02 26.04 12.71
C VAL A 13 -8.85 25.73 11.46
N PHE A 14 -8.61 24.57 10.88
CA PHE A 14 -9.26 24.10 9.66
C PHE A 14 -10.18 22.93 10.00
N LEU A 15 -11.26 22.81 9.24
CA LEU A 15 -12.15 21.66 9.32
C LEU A 15 -11.98 20.83 8.06
N GLY A 16 -11.74 19.54 8.24
CA GLY A 16 -11.46 18.60 7.16
C GLY A 16 -11.27 17.20 7.70
N ASP A 17 -10.86 16.28 6.84
CA ASP A 17 -10.40 14.97 7.30
C ASP A 17 -8.90 15.06 7.62
N PRO A 18 -8.48 14.92 8.90
CA PRO A 18 -7.07 14.97 9.25
C PRO A 18 -6.27 13.80 8.66
N GLN A 19 -6.93 12.73 8.19
CA GLN A 19 -6.24 11.55 7.63
C GLN A 19 -5.69 11.76 6.22
N VAL A 20 -6.15 12.79 5.50
CA VAL A 20 -5.68 13.14 4.15
C VAL A 20 -4.78 14.39 4.16
N ILE A 21 -4.26 14.75 5.34
CA ILE A 21 -3.36 15.89 5.52
C ILE A 21 -2.00 15.38 5.95
N TYR A 22 -1.01 15.63 5.10
CA TYR A 22 0.36 15.16 5.28
C TYR A 22 1.27 16.25 5.87
N PRO A 23 2.41 15.89 6.49
CA PRO A 23 3.35 16.82 7.10
C PRO A 23 3.76 17.98 6.20
N GLU A 24 3.94 17.75 4.90
CA GLU A 24 4.30 18.75 3.91
C GLU A 24 3.22 19.82 3.68
N HIS A 25 1.97 19.56 4.07
CA HIS A 25 0.89 20.54 3.98
C HIS A 25 0.93 21.58 5.11
N TYR A 26 1.69 21.34 6.18
CA TYR A 26 1.81 22.24 7.32
C TYR A 26 2.87 23.33 7.06
N THR A 27 2.49 24.40 6.36
CA THR A 27 3.37 25.54 6.04
C THR A 27 3.39 26.64 7.11
N PHE A 28 2.49 26.58 8.09
CA PHE A 28 2.42 27.49 9.23
C PHE A 28 1.65 26.81 10.38
N PRO A 29 1.68 27.34 11.62
CA PRO A 29 0.99 26.71 12.76
C PRO A 29 -0.50 26.50 12.50
N SER A 30 -0.92 25.25 12.30
CA SER A 30 -2.31 24.94 12.03
C SER A 30 -2.78 23.67 12.74
N MET A 31 -4.10 23.56 12.89
CA MET A 31 -4.77 22.38 13.42
C MET A 31 -5.92 22.03 12.48
N VAL A 32 -6.02 20.75 12.12
CA VAL A 32 -7.15 20.22 11.35
C VAL A 32 -8.05 19.44 12.31
N LEU A 33 -9.31 19.86 12.39
CA LEU A 33 -10.34 19.20 13.17
C LEU A 33 -11.29 18.44 12.23
N PRO A 34 -11.83 17.29 12.67
CA PRO A 34 -12.80 16.56 11.89
C PRO A 34 -14.07 17.40 11.64
N ASN A 35 -14.71 17.21 10.49
CA ASN A 35 -15.89 17.99 10.06
C ASN A 35 -17.04 18.00 11.08
N ASN A 36 -17.20 16.93 11.86
CA ASN A 36 -18.21 16.86 12.93
C ASN A 36 -17.99 17.87 14.08
N SER A 37 -16.80 18.47 14.18
CA SER A 37 -16.46 19.50 15.16
C SER A 37 -17.00 20.88 14.75
N TRP A 38 -17.53 21.04 13.54
CA TRP A 38 -17.97 22.33 12.99
C TRP A 38 -18.91 23.10 13.93
N THR A 39 -19.94 22.44 14.46
CA THR A 39 -20.94 23.09 15.31
C THR A 39 -20.30 23.65 16.58
N SER A 40 -19.51 22.83 17.28
CA SER A 40 -18.84 23.24 18.52
C SER A 40 -17.81 24.36 18.28
N VAL A 41 -17.06 24.29 17.17
CA VAL A 41 -16.09 25.33 16.80
C VAL A 41 -16.81 26.63 16.46
N ARG A 42 -17.89 26.58 15.67
CA ARG A 42 -18.69 27.75 15.30
C ARG A 42 -19.30 28.41 16.54
N GLU A 43 -19.98 27.64 17.38
CA GLU A 43 -20.62 28.13 18.61
C GLU A 43 -19.60 28.79 19.53
N TYR A 44 -18.44 28.16 19.73
CA TYR A 44 -17.36 28.74 20.50
C TYR A 44 -16.89 30.07 19.91
N ALA A 45 -16.61 30.10 18.60
CA ALA A 45 -16.08 31.29 17.92
C ALA A 45 -17.05 32.48 17.93
N THR A 46 -18.36 32.24 17.84
CA THR A 46 -19.39 33.31 17.79
C THR A 46 -20.03 33.63 19.14
N GLY A 47 -19.90 32.75 20.14
CA GLY A 47 -20.64 32.83 21.40
C GLY A 47 -20.01 33.71 22.49
N VAL A 48 -18.77 34.16 22.30
CA VAL A 48 -18.05 34.98 23.30
C VAL A 48 -17.28 36.09 22.61
N ASN A 49 -17.34 37.31 23.14
CA ASN A 49 -16.42 38.37 22.74
C ASN A 49 -15.00 38.01 23.17
N ASN A 50 -14.04 38.06 22.24
CA ASN A 50 -12.62 37.78 22.47
C ASN A 50 -12.28 36.30 22.77
N THR A 51 -12.77 35.40 21.92
CA THR A 51 -12.45 33.97 21.97
C THR A 51 -10.94 33.71 21.82
N MET A 52 -10.36 32.93 22.74
CA MET A 52 -8.93 32.59 22.73
C MET A 52 -8.70 31.08 22.89
N ILE A 53 -7.86 30.51 22.01
CA ILE A 53 -7.40 29.12 22.13
C ILE A 53 -6.41 29.03 23.30
N LYS A 54 -6.82 28.37 24.39
CA LYS A 54 -6.06 28.30 25.66
C LYS A 54 -4.84 27.38 25.65
N SER A 55 -4.80 26.34 24.80
CA SER A 55 -3.71 25.37 24.76
C SER A 55 -3.22 25.17 23.34
N LYS A 56 -1.91 25.35 23.13
CA LYS A 56 -1.22 25.20 21.85
C LYS A 56 -0.11 24.18 22.02
N ARG A 57 -0.47 22.90 21.98
CA ARG A 57 0.52 21.82 21.87
C ARG A 57 0.58 21.37 20.41
N PHE A 58 1.70 21.69 19.77
CA PHE A 58 2.09 21.11 18.49
C PHE A 58 2.97 19.88 18.77
N THR A 59 3.32 19.13 17.71
CA THR A 59 4.28 18.02 17.80
C THR A 59 3.88 16.91 18.80
N VAL A 60 2.59 16.55 18.82
CA VAL A 60 2.11 15.39 19.58
C VAL A 60 1.94 14.20 18.63
N THR A 61 2.68 13.13 18.87
CA THR A 61 2.48 11.84 18.19
C THR A 61 1.55 10.98 19.03
N SER A 62 0.42 10.56 18.44
CA SER A 62 -0.49 9.60 19.07
C SER A 62 -0.27 8.22 18.45
N LEU A 63 -0.04 7.22 19.28
CA LEU A 63 0.08 5.82 18.88
C LEU A 63 -1.25 5.09 19.10
N GLY A 64 -1.44 3.97 18.41
CA GLY A 64 -2.64 3.13 18.57
C GLY A 64 -3.92 3.75 18.00
N THR A 65 -3.78 4.55 16.92
CA THR A 65 -4.92 5.09 16.18
C THR A 65 -5.81 3.97 15.63
N LYS A 66 -7.10 4.26 15.46
CA LYS A 66 -8.10 3.31 14.97
C LYS A 66 -9.01 3.99 13.93
N PRO A 67 -9.34 3.30 12.81
CA PRO A 67 -8.79 2.02 12.37
C PRO A 67 -7.37 2.15 11.77
N THR A 68 -6.54 1.12 11.92
CA THR A 68 -5.26 0.98 11.20
C THR A 68 -4.92 -0.50 10.95
N PRO A 69 -4.31 -0.88 9.81
CA PRO A 69 -3.98 -0.01 8.68
C PRO A 69 -5.22 0.40 7.87
N GLN A 70 -5.02 1.41 7.02
CA GLN A 70 -5.96 1.85 5.99
C GLN A 70 -5.21 2.00 4.66
N VAL A 71 -5.94 1.99 3.55
CA VAL A 71 -5.36 2.29 2.23
C VAL A 71 -5.35 3.79 2.03
N ALA A 72 -4.17 4.36 1.81
CA ALA A 72 -4.00 5.79 1.60
C ALA A 72 -4.78 6.30 0.38
N ASP A 73 -5.27 7.54 0.45
CA ASP A 73 -6.06 8.18 -0.61
C ASP A 73 -5.28 8.30 -1.93
N PHE A 74 -3.96 8.56 -1.85
CA PHE A 74 -3.06 8.65 -2.98
C PHE A 74 -2.62 7.29 -3.54
N SER A 75 -2.87 6.19 -2.84
CA SER A 75 -2.43 4.87 -3.28
C SER A 75 -3.15 4.50 -4.58
N SER A 76 -2.40 4.16 -5.63
CA SER A 76 -2.98 3.76 -6.91
C SER A 76 -3.73 2.44 -6.79
N ARG A 77 -4.89 2.35 -7.45
CA ARG A 77 -5.79 1.20 -7.38
C ARG A 77 -5.75 0.37 -8.67
N GLY A 78 -6.06 -0.91 -8.54
CA GLY A 78 -6.25 -1.81 -9.66
C GLY A 78 -7.45 -1.41 -10.54
N LEU A 79 -7.56 -1.96 -11.74
CA LEU A 79 -6.76 -3.05 -12.30
C LEU A 79 -5.45 -2.60 -12.93
N ASP A 80 -4.51 -3.54 -13.08
CA ASP A 80 -3.34 -3.31 -13.92
C ASP A 80 -3.80 -3.00 -15.36
N PRO A 81 -3.53 -1.77 -15.86
CA PRO A 81 -3.95 -1.37 -17.20
C PRO A 81 -3.20 -2.12 -18.30
N ILE A 82 -2.05 -2.72 -17.99
CA ILE A 82 -1.24 -3.49 -18.95
C ILE A 82 -1.77 -4.92 -19.04
N ASN A 83 -2.00 -5.57 -17.90
CA ASN A 83 -2.55 -6.91 -17.85
C ASN A 83 -3.55 -7.09 -16.71
N PRO A 84 -4.85 -6.88 -16.98
CA PRO A 84 -5.87 -6.95 -15.95
C PRO A 84 -6.16 -8.40 -15.48
N SER A 85 -5.50 -9.41 -16.07
CA SER A 85 -5.61 -10.81 -15.63
C SER A 85 -4.77 -11.15 -14.40
N ILE A 86 -3.92 -10.23 -13.92
CA ILE A 86 -3.17 -10.35 -12.67
C ILE A 86 -3.65 -9.25 -11.72
N LEU A 87 -4.07 -9.62 -10.52
CA LEU A 87 -4.53 -8.67 -9.51
C LEU A 87 -3.37 -7.75 -9.09
N LYS A 88 -3.63 -6.44 -9.04
CA LYS A 88 -2.74 -5.41 -8.50
C LYS A 88 -3.50 -4.43 -7.61
N PRO A 89 -2.86 -3.86 -6.57
CA PRO A 89 -1.49 -4.12 -6.12
C PRO A 89 -1.33 -5.53 -5.51
N ASP A 90 -0.10 -5.92 -5.17
CA ASP A 90 0.16 -7.25 -4.56
C ASP A 90 -0.05 -7.26 -3.05
N ILE A 91 0.33 -6.18 -2.37
CA ILE A 91 0.46 -6.13 -0.91
C ILE A 91 0.29 -4.70 -0.39
N LEU A 92 -0.22 -4.55 0.83
CA LEU A 92 -0.28 -3.30 1.57
C LEU A 92 0.85 -3.25 2.61
N ALA A 93 1.52 -2.10 2.71
CA ALA A 93 2.60 -1.88 3.67
C ALA A 93 2.62 -0.42 4.15
N PRO A 94 3.30 -0.11 5.28
CA PRO A 94 3.36 1.24 5.83
C PRO A 94 4.00 2.24 4.86
N GLY A 95 3.28 3.29 4.51
CA GLY A 95 3.74 4.32 3.59
C GLY A 95 3.23 5.73 3.88
N VAL A 96 2.57 5.96 5.01
CA VAL A 96 2.09 7.28 5.44
C VAL A 96 2.86 7.69 6.69
N ASP A 97 3.34 8.92 6.73
CA ASP A 97 4.09 9.53 7.83
C ASP A 97 5.30 8.69 8.26
N ILE A 98 6.08 8.21 7.28
CA ILE A 98 7.27 7.41 7.54
C ILE A 98 8.46 8.34 7.82
N LEU A 99 9.06 8.18 8.99
CA LEU A 99 10.28 8.89 9.36
C LEU A 99 11.49 8.22 8.72
N ALA A 100 12.21 8.94 7.85
CA ALA A 100 13.40 8.44 7.19
C ALA A 100 14.51 9.51 7.10
N ALA A 101 15.74 9.06 6.87
CA ALA A 101 16.89 9.94 6.72
C ALA A 101 16.77 10.77 5.43
N VAL A 102 17.13 12.04 5.49
CA VAL A 102 17.20 12.95 4.34
C VAL A 102 18.57 13.62 4.27
N PRO A 103 19.02 14.09 3.09
CA PRO A 103 20.32 14.72 2.97
C PRO A 103 20.45 15.94 3.89
N PRO A 104 21.50 16.00 4.73
CA PRO A 104 21.69 17.12 5.63
C PRO A 104 21.89 18.42 4.81
N LYS A 105 21.36 19.53 5.33
CA LYS A 105 21.43 20.88 4.70
C LYS A 105 20.57 21.06 3.44
N THR A 106 19.73 20.09 3.09
CA THR A 106 18.63 20.33 2.13
C THR A 106 17.41 20.85 2.89
N VAL A 107 16.68 21.77 2.26
CA VAL A 107 15.45 22.31 2.87
C VAL A 107 14.40 21.22 2.83
N SER A 108 14.00 20.73 4.01
CA SER A 108 12.99 19.67 4.13
C SER A 108 11.59 20.25 4.31
N VAL A 109 11.47 21.38 5.01
CA VAL A 109 10.21 22.10 5.21
C VAL A 109 10.45 23.59 5.07
N ALA A 110 9.58 24.27 4.33
CA ALA A 110 9.52 25.73 4.32
C ALA A 110 8.27 26.17 5.09
N THR A 111 8.46 26.93 6.17
CA THR A 111 7.35 27.45 6.97
C THR A 111 7.50 28.94 7.20
N CYS A 112 6.43 29.70 6.92
CA CYS A 112 6.47 31.17 6.91
C CYS A 112 7.66 31.67 6.04
N ASN A 113 8.66 32.30 6.67
CA ASN A 113 9.88 32.79 6.03
C ASN A 113 11.12 31.95 6.38
N TYR A 114 10.94 30.80 7.03
CA TYR A 114 12.01 29.92 7.48
C TYR A 114 12.16 28.71 6.58
N LYS A 115 13.39 28.40 6.22
CA LYS A 115 13.78 27.15 5.56
C LYS A 115 14.38 26.24 6.62
N LEU A 116 13.68 25.17 6.95
CA LEU A 116 14.10 24.20 7.95
C LEU A 116 14.86 23.07 7.27
N VAL A 117 15.95 22.66 7.92
CA VAL A 117 16.77 21.51 7.54
C VAL A 117 16.71 20.50 8.67
N THR A 118 16.77 19.21 8.34
CA THR A 118 16.76 18.11 9.31
C THR A 118 17.58 16.96 8.77
N ASP A 119 18.01 16.05 9.65
CA ASP A 119 18.65 14.79 9.26
C ASP A 119 17.59 13.71 8.98
N TYR A 120 16.37 13.88 9.52
CA TYR A 120 15.24 12.97 9.33
C TYR A 120 13.95 13.75 9.10
N ALA A 121 13.16 13.32 8.12
CA ALA A 121 11.86 13.92 7.79
C ALA A 121 10.77 12.85 7.73
N LEU A 122 9.54 13.26 8.01
CA LEU A 122 8.36 12.46 7.72
C LEU A 122 8.00 12.66 6.24
N ASP A 123 7.72 11.57 5.55
CA ASP A 123 7.27 11.59 4.17
C ASP A 123 6.23 10.49 3.93
N SER A 124 5.38 10.70 2.94
CA SER A 124 4.25 9.84 2.62
C SER A 124 4.27 9.46 1.14
N GLY A 125 4.06 8.18 0.87
CA GLY A 125 3.97 7.68 -0.49
C GLY A 125 4.13 6.17 -0.59
N ILE A 126 3.73 5.63 -1.75
CA ILE A 126 4.07 4.25 -2.11
C ILE A 126 5.60 4.05 -2.20
N SER A 127 6.35 5.13 -2.43
CA SER A 127 7.83 5.18 -2.35
C SER A 127 8.36 4.83 -0.97
N MET A 128 7.56 5.00 0.09
CA MET A 128 7.92 4.65 1.47
C MET A 128 7.40 3.25 1.82
N ALA A 129 6.30 2.80 1.22
CA ALA A 129 5.82 1.42 1.35
C ALA A 129 6.75 0.39 0.67
N ALA A 130 7.23 0.68 -0.53
CA ALA A 130 8.10 -0.19 -1.30
C ALA A 130 9.38 -0.65 -0.56
N PRO A 131 10.17 0.22 0.09
CA PRO A 131 11.37 -0.19 0.82
C PRO A 131 11.07 -1.05 2.05
N HIS A 132 9.90 -0.91 2.70
CA HIS A 132 9.49 -1.84 3.76
C HIS A 132 9.32 -3.26 3.22
N VAL A 133 8.59 -3.41 2.10
CA VAL A 133 8.41 -4.71 1.45
C VAL A 133 9.74 -5.27 0.95
N ALA A 134 10.60 -4.44 0.37
CA ALA A 134 11.92 -4.85 -0.09
C ALA A 134 12.82 -5.33 1.06
N GLY A 135 12.78 -4.66 2.21
CA GLY A 135 13.50 -5.09 3.42
C GLY A 135 13.01 -6.44 3.92
N VAL A 136 11.70 -6.66 3.98
CA VAL A 136 11.12 -7.97 4.34
C VAL A 136 11.54 -9.05 3.35
N ALA A 137 11.47 -8.77 2.04
CA ALA A 137 11.90 -9.71 1.01
C ALA A 137 13.39 -10.07 1.13
N ALA A 138 14.25 -9.11 1.47
CA ALA A 138 15.67 -9.34 1.70
C ALA A 138 15.92 -10.22 2.94
N LEU A 139 15.20 -9.98 4.04
CA LEU A 139 15.27 -10.82 5.24
C LEU A 139 14.80 -12.25 4.96
N LEU A 140 13.69 -12.40 4.25
CA LEU A 140 13.22 -13.73 3.82
C LEU A 140 14.24 -14.43 2.93
N LYS A 141 14.89 -13.71 2.01
CA LYS A 141 15.97 -14.28 1.18
C LYS A 141 17.20 -14.70 2.00
N ALA A 142 17.52 -13.97 3.07
CA ALA A 142 18.64 -14.31 3.94
C ALA A 142 18.37 -15.60 4.73
N VAL A 143 17.13 -15.81 5.18
CA VAL A 143 16.70 -17.02 5.91
C VAL A 143 16.48 -18.20 4.97
N HIS A 144 15.84 -17.97 3.82
CA HIS A 144 15.52 -18.98 2.81
C HIS A 144 16.32 -18.73 1.53
N GLN A 145 17.61 -19.09 1.56
CA GLN A 145 18.55 -18.75 0.51
C GLN A 145 18.25 -19.42 -0.84
N ASP A 146 17.53 -20.53 -0.84
CA ASP A 146 17.12 -21.29 -2.02
C ASP A 146 15.83 -20.76 -2.66
N TRP A 147 15.02 -19.98 -1.94
CA TRP A 147 13.76 -19.47 -2.46
C TRP A 147 13.95 -18.56 -3.68
N SER A 148 13.13 -18.79 -4.69
CA SER A 148 13.04 -17.89 -5.84
C SER A 148 12.42 -16.53 -5.44
N PRO A 149 12.55 -15.49 -6.28
CA PRO A 149 11.81 -14.25 -6.08
C PRO A 149 10.28 -14.45 -6.04
N ALA A 150 9.76 -15.44 -6.79
CA ALA A 150 8.33 -15.75 -6.80
C ALA A 150 7.89 -16.46 -5.52
N ALA A 151 8.73 -17.34 -4.97
CA ALA A 151 8.53 -17.98 -3.67
C ALA A 151 8.47 -16.93 -2.55
N ILE A 152 9.40 -15.97 -2.54
CA ILE A 152 9.39 -14.87 -1.55
C ILE A 152 8.14 -13.99 -1.69
N ARG A 153 7.77 -13.61 -2.93
CA ARG A 153 6.51 -12.88 -3.15
C ARG A 153 5.32 -13.69 -2.64
N SER A 154 5.28 -14.99 -2.92
CA SER A 154 4.21 -15.86 -2.44
C SER A 154 4.14 -15.84 -0.93
N ALA A 155 5.25 -16.07 -0.24
CA ALA A 155 5.30 -16.08 1.22
C ALA A 155 4.78 -14.77 1.83
N ILE A 156 5.15 -13.62 1.26
CA ILE A 156 4.65 -12.31 1.68
C ILE A 156 3.14 -12.19 1.47
N MET A 157 2.63 -12.60 0.30
CA MET A 157 1.22 -12.43 -0.06
C MET A 157 0.28 -13.41 0.64
N THR A 158 0.72 -14.63 0.92
CA THR A 158 -0.13 -15.66 1.56
C THR A 158 -0.14 -15.56 3.08
N SER A 159 0.77 -14.78 3.66
CA SER A 159 0.97 -14.68 5.11
C SER A 159 0.70 -13.27 5.63
N VAL A 160 -0.43 -12.68 5.23
CA VAL A 160 -0.82 -11.30 5.54
C VAL A 160 -1.81 -11.19 6.69
N GLU A 161 -1.98 -9.98 7.22
CA GLU A 161 -3.20 -9.59 7.94
C GLU A 161 -4.24 -9.07 6.95
N ILE A 162 -5.51 -9.44 7.14
CA ILE A 162 -6.64 -9.06 6.25
C ILE A 162 -7.67 -8.16 6.94
N VAL A 163 -7.47 -7.86 8.23
CA VAL A 163 -8.33 -6.99 9.03
C VAL A 163 -7.50 -5.93 9.73
N ASP A 164 -8.12 -4.78 9.99
CA ASP A 164 -7.53 -3.72 10.79
C ASP A 164 -7.49 -4.07 12.29
N ASN A 165 -6.93 -3.18 13.09
CA ASN A 165 -6.87 -3.31 14.54
C ASN A 165 -8.22 -3.15 15.27
N MET A 166 -9.32 -3.05 14.52
CA MET A 166 -10.69 -3.14 15.00
C MET A 166 -11.36 -4.48 14.61
N GLY A 167 -10.66 -5.34 13.88
CA GLY A 167 -11.18 -6.61 13.38
C GLY A 167 -12.12 -6.44 12.18
N THR A 168 -12.06 -5.30 11.49
CA THR A 168 -12.88 -5.01 10.31
C THR A 168 -12.05 -4.96 9.04
N THR A 169 -12.70 -5.05 7.87
CA THR A 169 -12.04 -4.83 6.57
C THR A 169 -11.36 -3.47 6.55
N PHE A 170 -10.18 -3.39 5.93
CA PHE A 170 -9.47 -2.12 5.74
C PHE A 170 -10.38 -1.08 5.09
N LYS A 171 -10.15 0.19 5.42
CA LYS A 171 -10.84 1.30 4.78
C LYS A 171 -9.98 1.91 3.68
N ASP A 172 -10.64 2.36 2.63
CA ASP A 172 -10.09 3.28 1.66
C ASP A 172 -10.27 4.72 2.18
N GLN A 173 -9.16 5.44 2.44
CA GLN A 173 -9.23 6.83 2.90
C GLN A 173 -9.83 7.78 1.87
N GLY A 174 -9.63 7.54 0.57
CA GLY A 174 -10.14 8.40 -0.49
C GLY A 174 -11.66 8.30 -0.66
N ALA A 175 -12.20 7.07 -0.58
CA ALA A 175 -13.64 6.82 -0.72
C ALA A 175 -14.39 6.84 0.62
N GLY A 176 -13.72 6.61 1.74
CA GLY A 176 -14.34 6.37 3.05
C GLY A 176 -15.11 5.05 3.14
N LEU A 177 -14.88 4.13 2.19
CA LEU A 177 -15.59 2.85 2.04
C LEU A 177 -14.69 1.67 2.43
N PRO A 178 -15.25 0.47 2.66
CA PRO A 178 -14.45 -0.74 2.76
C PRO A 178 -13.59 -0.93 1.52
N ALA A 179 -12.29 -1.10 1.73
CA ALA A 179 -11.32 -1.38 0.70
C ALA A 179 -11.50 -2.81 0.16
N THR A 180 -11.04 -3.02 -1.06
CA THR A 180 -11.10 -4.27 -1.79
C THR A 180 -9.70 -4.78 -2.11
N PRO A 181 -9.54 -6.03 -2.60
CA PRO A 181 -8.25 -6.50 -3.09
C PRO A 181 -7.66 -5.68 -4.25
N LEU A 182 -8.45 -4.83 -4.92
CA LEU A 182 -7.95 -3.85 -5.90
C LEU A 182 -7.21 -2.68 -5.25
N ASP A 183 -7.35 -2.54 -3.93
CA ASP A 183 -6.79 -1.44 -3.14
C ASP A 183 -5.58 -1.89 -2.31
N PHE A 184 -5.67 -3.09 -1.70
CA PHE A 184 -4.63 -3.60 -0.79
C PHE A 184 -3.96 -4.91 -1.25
N GLY A 185 -4.37 -5.46 -2.40
CA GLY A 185 -3.86 -6.74 -2.89
C GLY A 185 -4.24 -7.89 -1.96
N ALA A 186 -3.25 -8.65 -1.50
CA ALA A 186 -3.50 -9.76 -0.59
C ALA A 186 -3.88 -9.30 0.83
N GLY A 187 -3.29 -8.21 1.32
CA GLY A 187 -3.51 -7.71 2.68
C GLY A 187 -2.32 -6.89 3.20
N HIS A 188 -2.33 -6.58 4.49
CA HIS A 188 -1.22 -5.88 5.15
C HIS A 188 -0.08 -6.86 5.47
N ILE A 189 1.14 -6.47 5.12
CA ILE A 189 2.33 -7.29 5.29
C ILE A 189 2.53 -7.76 6.75
N ASN A 190 2.77 -9.05 6.94
CA ASN A 190 3.19 -9.62 8.23
C ASN A 190 4.51 -10.39 8.06
N PRO A 191 5.66 -9.76 8.38
CA PRO A 191 6.97 -10.36 8.16
C PRO A 191 7.17 -11.68 8.93
N ASN A 192 6.66 -11.77 10.15
CA ASN A 192 6.84 -12.94 11.00
C ASN A 192 6.07 -14.15 10.46
N LYS A 193 4.84 -13.97 9.99
CA LYS A 193 4.08 -15.05 9.34
C LYS A 193 4.67 -15.43 7.98
N ALA A 194 5.24 -14.48 7.24
CA ALA A 194 5.88 -14.74 5.95
C ALA A 194 7.17 -15.55 6.05
N MET A 195 7.77 -15.63 7.24
CA MET A 195 8.97 -16.43 7.49
C MET A 195 8.71 -17.93 7.38
N ASP A 196 7.50 -18.40 7.67
CA ASP A 196 7.13 -19.82 7.55
C ASP A 196 5.70 -19.95 6.98
N PRO A 197 5.52 -19.76 5.66
CA PRO A 197 4.20 -19.69 5.02
C PRO A 197 3.56 -21.07 4.83
N GLY A 198 4.30 -22.17 5.05
CA GLY A 198 3.89 -23.56 4.81
C GLY A 198 3.79 -23.95 3.34
N LEU A 199 3.03 -23.18 2.55
CA LEU A 199 2.85 -23.36 1.11
C LEU A 199 3.31 -22.12 0.34
N ILE A 200 3.87 -22.34 -0.85
CA ILE A 200 4.23 -21.26 -1.77
C ILE A 200 3.77 -21.55 -3.21
N TYR A 201 3.42 -20.48 -3.92
CA TYR A 201 3.18 -20.45 -5.36
C TYR A 201 4.47 -20.04 -6.06
N ASP A 202 5.30 -21.03 -6.42
CA ASP A 202 6.58 -20.77 -7.05
C ASP A 202 6.47 -20.67 -8.59
N LEU A 203 7.39 -19.92 -9.20
CA LEU A 203 7.51 -19.66 -10.63
C LEU A 203 8.98 -19.45 -11.01
N GLY A 204 9.39 -20.04 -12.13
CA GLY A 204 10.69 -19.82 -12.75
C GLY A 204 10.65 -18.76 -13.87
N ILE A 205 11.83 -18.41 -14.38
CA ILE A 205 11.96 -17.47 -15.51
C ILE A 205 11.25 -17.96 -16.78
N GLN A 206 11.23 -19.28 -17.01
CA GLN A 206 10.58 -19.86 -18.18
C GLN A 206 9.07 -19.68 -18.14
N ASP A 207 8.44 -19.68 -16.96
CA ASP A 207 7.02 -19.40 -16.81
C ASP A 207 6.67 -17.97 -17.25
N TYR A 208 7.52 -17.00 -16.89
CA TYR A 208 7.36 -15.61 -17.33
C TYR A 208 7.55 -15.46 -18.84
N ILE A 209 8.50 -16.19 -19.44
CA ILE A 209 8.71 -16.19 -20.89
C ILE A 209 7.47 -16.74 -21.60
N GLU A 210 6.97 -17.91 -21.18
CA GLU A 210 5.76 -18.53 -21.74
C GLU A 210 4.54 -17.63 -21.60
N PHE A 211 4.41 -16.97 -20.45
CA PHE A 211 3.37 -16.00 -20.20
C PHE A 211 3.44 -14.81 -21.18
N LEU A 212 4.62 -14.20 -21.36
CA LEU A 212 4.81 -13.13 -22.35
C LEU A 212 4.54 -13.60 -23.78
N CYS A 213 4.93 -14.84 -24.13
CA CYS A 213 4.59 -15.43 -25.43
C CYS A 213 3.06 -15.53 -25.61
N SER A 214 2.33 -15.93 -24.56
CA SER A 214 0.86 -16.08 -24.60
C SER A 214 0.12 -14.75 -24.80
N LEU A 215 0.73 -13.63 -24.39
CA LEU A 215 0.20 -12.27 -24.60
C LEU A 215 0.42 -11.77 -26.04
N GLY A 216 1.12 -12.52 -26.88
CA GLY A 216 1.35 -12.16 -28.29
C GLY A 216 2.45 -11.12 -28.50
N TYR A 217 3.34 -10.90 -27.52
CA TYR A 217 4.48 -10.00 -27.70
C TYR A 217 5.44 -10.52 -28.78
N SER A 218 5.87 -9.62 -29.66
CA SER A 218 6.83 -9.95 -30.71
C SER A 218 8.24 -10.14 -30.16
N LYS A 219 9.11 -10.84 -30.91
CA LYS A 219 10.54 -10.95 -30.58
C LYS A 219 11.21 -9.59 -30.36
N LYS A 220 10.86 -8.58 -31.17
CA LYS A 220 11.41 -7.22 -31.04
C LYS A 220 11.04 -6.56 -29.71
N GLN A 221 9.86 -6.86 -29.17
CA GLN A 221 9.41 -6.34 -27.87
C GLN A 221 10.00 -7.13 -26.69
N MET A 222 10.13 -8.45 -26.84
CA MET A 222 10.61 -9.32 -25.77
C MET A 222 12.13 -9.30 -25.59
N SER A 223 12.92 -9.20 -26.67
CA SER A 223 14.39 -9.25 -26.58
C SER A 223 14.99 -8.21 -25.62
N PRO A 224 14.55 -6.93 -25.62
CA PRO A 224 15.06 -5.93 -24.67
C PRO A 224 14.69 -6.25 -23.21
N VAL A 225 13.50 -6.79 -22.98
CA VAL A 225 13.00 -7.14 -21.63
C VAL A 225 13.74 -8.36 -21.08
N LEU A 226 13.86 -9.41 -21.89
CA LEU A 226 14.52 -10.66 -21.51
C LEU A 226 16.04 -10.56 -21.53
N ARG A 227 16.59 -9.52 -22.18
CA ARG A 227 18.03 -9.35 -22.44
C ARG A 227 18.67 -10.58 -23.10
N ARG A 228 17.93 -11.22 -24.01
CA ARG A 228 18.32 -12.44 -24.74
C ARG A 228 17.80 -12.36 -26.18
N THR A 229 18.39 -13.13 -27.09
CA THR A 229 17.98 -13.20 -28.51
C THR A 229 17.25 -14.48 -28.88
N GLN A 230 17.34 -15.50 -28.02
CA GLN A 230 16.72 -16.81 -28.20
C GLN A 230 16.03 -17.26 -26.92
N TRP A 231 14.81 -17.79 -27.06
CA TRP A 231 14.02 -18.41 -26.01
C TRP A 231 12.99 -19.36 -26.63
N SER A 232 12.44 -20.27 -25.82
CA SER A 232 11.39 -21.19 -26.24
C SER A 232 10.02 -20.70 -25.77
N CYS A 233 9.03 -20.78 -26.65
CA CYS A 233 7.61 -20.62 -26.34
C CYS A 233 6.91 -21.98 -26.54
N SER A 234 7.32 -23.00 -25.81
CA SER A 234 6.84 -24.37 -26.00
C SER A 234 5.46 -24.63 -25.40
N GLN A 235 5.05 -23.85 -24.41
CA GLN A 235 3.74 -23.95 -23.78
C GLN A 235 3.02 -22.61 -23.85
N ASN A 236 1.73 -22.64 -24.14
CA ASN A 236 0.89 -21.45 -24.16
C ASN A 236 0.28 -21.22 -22.77
N ARG A 237 1.12 -20.81 -21.80
CA ARG A 237 0.68 -20.55 -20.41
C ARG A 237 0.05 -19.16 -20.29
N THR A 238 -1.27 -19.09 -20.38
CA THR A 238 -2.02 -17.83 -20.20
C THR A 238 -2.21 -17.42 -18.74
N ASN A 239 -2.00 -18.34 -17.80
CA ASN A 239 -2.15 -18.11 -16.37
C ASN A 239 -0.83 -18.39 -15.64
N LEU A 240 -0.28 -17.36 -15.00
CA LEU A 240 0.82 -17.54 -14.06
C LEU A 240 0.31 -18.24 -12.80
N ASN A 241 1.20 -19.05 -12.19
CA ASN A 241 1.04 -19.60 -10.85
C ASN A 241 1.19 -18.49 -9.78
N TYR A 242 0.28 -17.53 -9.83
CA TYR A 242 0.32 -16.31 -9.02
C TYR A 242 -0.53 -16.48 -7.75
N PRO A 243 -0.10 -15.98 -6.58
CA PRO A 243 -0.79 -16.13 -5.29
C PRO A 243 -2.03 -15.22 -5.15
N SER A 244 -2.74 -14.97 -6.25
CA SER A 244 -4.01 -14.26 -6.26
C SER A 244 -4.84 -14.68 -7.48
N PHE A 245 -6.13 -14.36 -7.42
CA PHE A 245 -7.09 -14.69 -8.46
C PHE A 245 -7.88 -13.45 -8.83
N ILE A 246 -8.07 -13.24 -10.14
CA ILE A 246 -8.98 -12.22 -10.63
C ILE A 246 -9.76 -12.69 -11.85
N ALA A 247 -11.08 -12.54 -11.76
CA ALA A 247 -12.02 -12.89 -12.82
C ALA A 247 -12.72 -11.63 -13.33
N ILE A 248 -12.56 -11.38 -14.63
CA ILE A 248 -13.25 -10.32 -15.35
C ILE A 248 -14.23 -11.02 -16.28
N PHE A 249 -15.51 -10.72 -16.13
CA PHE A 249 -16.58 -11.36 -16.89
C PHE A 249 -17.07 -10.42 -17.99
N PRO A 250 -16.66 -10.64 -19.25
CA PRO A 250 -17.30 -9.96 -20.37
C PRO A 250 -18.77 -10.40 -20.46
N LYS A 251 -19.62 -9.59 -21.10
CA LYS A 251 -21.04 -9.88 -21.26
C LYS A 251 -21.26 -11.31 -21.78
N GLY A 252 -21.99 -12.12 -21.02
CA GLY A 252 -22.34 -13.50 -21.36
C GLY A 252 -21.44 -14.59 -20.76
N ALA A 253 -20.22 -14.26 -20.30
CA ALA A 253 -19.38 -15.21 -19.56
C ALA A 253 -19.89 -15.37 -18.12
N ARG A 254 -19.94 -16.62 -17.63
CA ARG A 254 -20.46 -16.94 -16.29
C ARG A 254 -19.46 -17.63 -15.38
N SER A 255 -18.40 -18.22 -15.93
CA SER A 255 -17.37 -18.93 -15.17
C SER A 255 -15.98 -18.65 -15.72
N LYS A 256 -14.98 -18.73 -14.84
CA LYS A 256 -13.56 -18.67 -15.18
C LYS A 256 -12.83 -19.68 -14.29
N ASN A 257 -12.04 -20.55 -14.91
CA ASN A 257 -11.27 -21.57 -14.20
C ASN A 257 -9.83 -21.10 -14.02
N PHE A 258 -9.29 -21.37 -12.84
CA PHE A 258 -7.88 -21.11 -12.51
C PHE A 258 -7.22 -22.41 -12.11
N SER A 259 -6.00 -22.63 -12.60
CA SER A 259 -5.13 -23.71 -12.15
C SER A 259 -3.93 -23.11 -11.43
N ARG A 260 -3.54 -23.72 -10.31
CA ARG A 260 -2.38 -23.34 -9.50
C ARG A 260 -1.67 -24.58 -9.02
N VAL A 261 -0.37 -24.44 -8.83
CA VAL A 261 0.50 -25.45 -8.22
C VAL A 261 1.05 -24.84 -6.94
N VAL A 262 0.90 -25.54 -5.83
CA VAL A 262 1.48 -25.11 -4.55
C VAL A 262 2.59 -26.09 -4.17
N THR A 263 3.73 -25.55 -3.78
CA THR A 263 4.85 -26.33 -3.26
C THR A 263 4.76 -26.34 -1.74
N ASN A 264 4.80 -27.55 -1.16
CA ASN A 264 4.85 -27.71 0.29
C ASN A 264 6.28 -27.58 0.79
N LEU A 265 6.48 -26.74 1.81
CA LEU A 265 7.76 -26.53 2.45
C LEU A 265 7.98 -27.47 3.66
N TRP A 266 6.95 -28.17 4.10
CA TRP A 266 6.99 -29.11 5.22
C TRP A 266 6.87 -30.57 4.74
N THR A 267 7.54 -31.48 5.43
CA THR A 267 7.66 -32.89 5.02
C THR A 267 6.41 -33.74 5.29
N ALA A 268 5.44 -33.28 6.09
CA ALA A 268 4.26 -34.07 6.44
C ALA A 268 3.06 -33.21 6.92
N MET A 269 2.38 -32.52 6.00
CA MET A 269 1.11 -31.86 6.29
C MET A 269 0.07 -32.08 5.19
N VAL A 270 -1.18 -32.31 5.61
CA VAL A 270 -2.37 -32.31 4.73
C VAL A 270 -3.08 -30.98 4.93
N ASN A 271 -3.23 -30.21 3.87
CA ASN A 271 -3.94 -28.92 3.91
C ASN A 271 -5.36 -29.10 3.39
N MET A 272 -6.34 -28.50 4.10
CA MET A 272 -7.73 -28.43 3.66
C MET A 272 -8.02 -27.05 3.06
N ILE A 273 -8.65 -27.02 1.89
CA ILE A 273 -9.05 -25.75 1.25
C ILE A 273 -10.32 -25.26 1.94
N MET A 274 -10.25 -24.07 2.55
CA MET A 274 -11.44 -23.35 3.00
C MET A 274 -11.75 -22.24 2.00
N LEU A 275 -13.02 -22.15 1.60
CA LEU A 275 -13.52 -21.06 0.77
C LEU A 275 -14.35 -20.15 1.66
N GLU A 276 -13.86 -18.94 1.90
CA GLU A 276 -14.56 -17.91 2.63
C GLU A 276 -14.99 -16.81 1.67
N ARG A 277 -16.25 -16.38 1.78
CA ARG A 277 -16.77 -15.28 1.00
C ARG A 277 -16.56 -13.99 1.80
N LEU A 278 -15.57 -13.21 1.40
CA LEU A 278 -15.40 -11.84 1.90
C LEU A 278 -16.52 -10.99 1.27
N TYR A 279 -17.42 -10.47 2.10
CA TYR A 279 -18.57 -9.66 1.71
C TYR A 279 -18.29 -8.17 1.89
#